data_AF-A0A7W8NIT4-F1
#
_entry.id   AF-A0A7W8NIT4-F1
#
_cell.length_a   1.000
_cell.length_b   1.000
_cell.length_c   1.000
_cell.angle_alpha   90.00
_cell.angle_beta   90.00
_cell.angle_gamma   90.00
#
_symmetry.space_group_name_H-M   'P 1'
#
loop_
_entity.id
_entity.type
_entity.pdbx_description
1 polymer ?
#
loop_
_entity_poly.entity_id
_entity_poly.type
_entity_poly.pdbx_seq_one_letter_code
_entity_poly.pdbx_strand_id
1 'polypeptide(L)' 'MLDVFPQKHRDTKAAKSFFHRLLGEDEVPEVMHTDKLWSYGATLRELPVLHRVEHVQVVSTTLATI' A
#
# COMPACT_ATOMS: atom_id res chain seq x y z
N MET A 1 -6.42 10.53 -5.72
CA MET A 1 -7.48 9.55 -5.40
C MET A 1 -7.17 8.91 -4.05
N LEU A 2 -8.17 8.47 -3.27
CA LEU A 2 -7.94 7.71 -2.02
C LEU A 2 -8.51 6.30 -2.21
N ASP A 3 -7.62 5.31 -2.32
CA ASP A 3 -7.98 3.90 -2.42
C ASP A 3 -7.62 3.14 -1.16
N VAL A 4 -8.56 2.35 -0.66
CA VAL A 4 -8.42 1.57 0.58
C VAL A 4 -8.45 0.09 0.26
N PHE A 5 -7.43 -0.64 0.69
CA PHE A 5 -7.29 -2.08 0.44
C PHE A 5 -7.34 -2.91 1.74
N PRO A 6 -8.53 -3.29 2.23
CA PRO A 6 -8.66 -4.09 3.45
C PRO A 6 -8.34 -5.56 3.18
N GLN A 7 -7.24 -6.07 3.74
CA GLN A 7 -6.90 -7.50 3.71
C GLN A 7 -7.17 -8.17 5.07
N LYS A 8 -8.06 -9.17 5.12
CA LYS A 8 -8.24 -10.03 6.33
C LYS A 8 -7.10 -11.02 6.54
N HIS A 9 -6.36 -11.36 5.48
CA HIS A 9 -5.31 -12.37 5.43
C HIS A 9 -4.31 -12.02 4.32
N ARG A 10 -3.08 -12.53 4.43
CA ARG A 10 -2.00 -12.24 3.46
C ARG A 10 -2.36 -12.78 2.07
N ASP A 11 -2.54 -11.88 1.12
CA ASP A 11 -2.71 -12.23 -0.29
C ASP A 11 -1.85 -11.33 -1.18
N THR A 12 -0.74 -11.90 -1.65
CA THR A 12 0.21 -11.20 -2.54
C THR A 12 -0.39 -10.96 -3.93
N LYS A 13 -1.28 -11.84 -4.42
CA LYS A 13 -1.89 -11.70 -5.75
C LYS A 13 -2.91 -10.56 -5.73
N ALA A 14 -3.76 -10.51 -4.71
CA ALA A 14 -4.70 -9.42 -4.53
C ALA A 14 -3.99 -8.07 -4.37
N ALA A 15 -2.88 -8.03 -3.62
CA ALA A 15 -2.07 -6.82 -3.50
C ALA A 15 -1.55 -6.35 -4.87
N LYS A 16 -0.97 -7.24 -5.68
CA LYS A 16 -0.52 -6.89 -7.03
C LYS A 16 -1.65 -6.35 -7.92
N SER A 17 -2.81 -7.01 -7.92
CA SER A 17 -3.96 -6.55 -8.71
C SER A 17 -4.43 -5.17 -8.27
N PHE A 18 -4.42 -4.90 -6.96
CA PHE A 18 -4.73 -3.57 -6.42
C PHE A 18 -3.75 -2.51 -6.94
N PHE A 19 -2.43 -2.74 -6.82
CA PHE A 19 -1.44 -1.77 -7.30
C PHE A 19 -1.44 -1.61 -8.82
N HIS A 20 -1.67 -2.68 -9.58
CA HIS A 20 -1.80 -2.57 -11.03
C HIS A 20 -3.01 -1.75 -11.45
N ARG A 21 -4.13 -1.88 -10.73
CA ARG A 21 -5.30 -1.05 -10.96
C ARG A 21 -5.01 0.41 -10.59
N LEU A 22 -4.49 0.63 -9.39
CA LEU A 22 -4.17 1.96 -8.87
C LEU A 22 -3.21 2.72 -9.80
N LEU A 23 -2.14 2.08 -10.25
CA LEU A 23 -1.11 2.68 -11.12
C LEU A 23 -1.47 2.64 -12.61
N GLY A 24 -2.51 1.90 -12.99
CA GLY A 24 -3.00 1.83 -14.36
C GLY A 24 -4.09 2.86 -14.64
N GLU A 25 -4.85 3.25 -13.61
CA GLU A 25 -5.89 4.27 -13.67
C GLU A 25 -5.33 5.68 -13.35
N ASP A 26 -4.30 5.80 -12.50
CA ASP A 26 -3.65 7.06 -12.11
C ASP A 26 -2.14 7.07 -12.39
N GLU A 27 -1.56 8.28 -12.51
CA GLU A 27 -0.09 8.45 -12.52
C GLU A 27 0.55 7.92 -11.23
N VAL A 28 1.84 7.57 -11.31
CA VAL A 28 2.60 7.08 -10.16
C VAL A 28 2.63 8.15 -9.07
N PRO A 29 2.12 7.89 -7.87
CA PRO A 29 2.06 8.91 -6.82
C PRO A 29 3.46 9.18 -6.27
N GLU A 30 3.72 10.42 -5.83
CA GLU A 30 4.97 10.78 -5.17
C GLU A 30 5.07 10.18 -3.76
N VAL A 31 3.93 10.05 -3.05
CA VAL A 31 3.86 9.57 -1.66
C VAL A 31 2.75 8.54 -1.50
N MET A 32 3.04 7.40 -0.87
CA MET A 32 2.07 6.38 -0.45
C MET A 32 2.06 6.24 1.07
N HIS A 33 0.86 6.36 1.65
CA HIS A 33 0.61 6.07 3.05
C HIS A 33 0.16 4.62 3.19
N THR A 34 0.87 3.83 3.98
CA THR A 34 0.58 2.41 4.19
C THR A 34 0.68 2.07 5.67
N ASP A 35 -0.18 1.18 6.16
CA ASP A 35 -0.07 0.56 7.49
C ASP A 35 1.03 -0.52 7.56
N LYS A 36 1.79 -0.71 6.46
CA LYS A 36 2.82 -1.75 6.27
C LYS A 36 2.30 -3.16 6.52
N LEU A 37 1.27 -3.55 5.77
CA LEU A 37 0.95 -4.97 5.59
C LEU A 37 2.14 -5.73 4.99
N TRP A 38 2.46 -6.93 5.49
CA TRP A 38 3.59 -7.75 5.01
C TRP A 38 3.49 -8.06 3.49
N SER A 39 2.28 -8.17 2.94
CA SER A 39 2.05 -8.29 1.48
C SER A 39 2.61 -7.10 0.70
N TYR A 40 2.65 -5.90 1.29
CA TYR A 40 3.27 -4.69 0.72
C TYR A 40 4.76 -4.89 0.42
N GLY A 41 5.51 -5.46 1.37
CA GLY A 41 6.94 -5.72 1.18
C GLY A 41 7.23 -6.73 0.07
N ALA A 42 6.33 -7.70 -0.14
CA ALA A 42 6.43 -8.62 -1.27
C ALA A 42 6.14 -7.90 -2.59
N THR A 43 5.12 -7.04 -2.63
CA THR A 43 4.75 -6.29 -3.82
C THR A 43 5.78 -5.22 -4.20
N LEU A 44 6.41 -4.53 -3.24
CA LEU A 44 7.48 -3.57 -3.50
C LEU A 44 8.63 -4.18 -4.30
N ARG A 45 9.05 -5.42 -3.97
CA ARG A 45 10.14 -6.12 -4.67
C ARG A 45 9.82 -6.41 -6.14
N GLU A 46 8.55 -6.53 -6.47
CA GLU A 46 8.09 -6.92 -7.79
C GLU A 46 7.62 -5.74 -8.66
N LEU A 47 7.41 -4.56 -8.06
CA LEU A 47 6.97 -3.36 -8.76
C LEU A 47 8.04 -2.25 -8.64
N PRO A 48 9.02 -2.20 -9.59
CA PRO A 48 10.11 -1.24 -9.54
C PRO A 48 9.67 0.22 -9.53
N VAL A 49 8.49 0.50 -10.09
CA VAL A 49 7.87 1.82 -10.12
C VAL A 49 7.61 2.38 -8.72
N LEU A 50 7.35 1.49 -7.74
CA LEU A 50 7.13 1.88 -6.35
C LEU A 50 8.42 2.22 -5.60
N HIS A 51 9.61 1.93 -6.15
CA HIS A 51 10.89 2.24 -5.50
C HIS A 51 11.18 3.75 -5.43
N ARG A 52 10.57 4.55 -6.30
CA ARG A 52 10.73 6.02 -6.32
C ARG A 52 9.67 6.76 -5.50
N VAL A 53 8.69 6.03 -4.99
CA VAL A 53 7.60 6.56 -4.18
C VAL A 53 8.07 6.65 -2.74
N GLU A 54 7.74 7.75 -2.06
CA GLU A 54 7.96 7.85 -0.62
C GLU A 54 6.93 7.00 0.13
N HIS A 55 7.39 6.16 1.06
CA HIS A 55 6.56 5.22 1.81
C HIS A 55 6.39 5.66 3.25
N VAL A 56 5.24 6.25 3.57
CA VAL A 56 4.92 6.73 4.92
C VAL A 56 4.14 5.64 5.66
N GLN A 57 4.67 5.20 6.79
CA GLN A 57 3.96 4.25 7.64
C GLN A 57 2.93 4.96 8.50
N VAL A 58 1.66 4.60 8.35
CA VAL A 58 0.59 5.05 9.24
C VAL A 58 0.53 4.10 10.43
N VAL A 59 0.90 4.60 11.60
CA VAL A 59 0.72 3.88 12.85
C VAL A 59 -0.63 4.30 13.41
N SER A 60 -1.57 3.35 13.53
CA SER A 60 -2.80 3.60 14.28
C SER A 60 -2.42 3.84 15.73
N THR A 61 -2.29 5.11 16.10
CA THR A 61 -2.14 5.51 17.49
C THR A 61 -3.53 5.51 18.06
N THR A 62 -3.99 4.33 18.48
CA THR A 62 -5.17 4.25 19.35
C THR A 62 -4.75 4.91 20.65
N LEU A 63 -4.97 6.22 20.79
CA LEU A 63 -5.02 6.85 22.09
C LEU A 63 -6.18 6.18 22.82
N ALA A 64 -5.85 5.19 23.64
CA ALA A 64 -6.76 4.62 24.61
C ALA A 64 -7.26 5.78 25.48
N THR A 65 -8.44 6.30 25.14
CA THR A 65 -9.03 7.45 25.80
C THR A 65 -10.33 6.97 26.42
N ILE A 66 -10.24 6.80 27.75
CA ILE A 66 -11.27 6.84 28.80
C ILE A 66 -12.26 5.67 28.83
#